data_AF-A0AAW1LGH8-F1
#
_entry.id   AF-A0AAW1LGH8-F1
#
_cell.length_a   1.000
_cell.length_b   1.000
_cell.length_c   1.000
_cell.angle_alpha   90.00
_cell.angle_beta   90.00
_cell.angle_gamma   90.00
#
_symmetry.space_group_name_H-M   'P 1'
#
loop_
_entity.id
_entity.type
_entity.pdbx_description
1 polymer ?
#
loop_
_entity_poly.entity_id
_entity_poly.type
_entity_poly.pdbx_seq_one_letter_code
_entity_poly.pdbx_strand_id
1 'polypeptide(L)'
;MLKYLHFILGFYLLACIAESNADCEIPITLRGRWFSWEKRNVITEIDANSMSLRGYCVDIKDDYHQNYTIIFGQNRCYTCVKFLIRTVNVLDKIEKTCMNIAEGEEVSIERVCKNVEQDQSLTTLFAENYTPVNCRSSIEGMYNFA
;
A
#
# COMPACT_ATOMS: atom_id res chain seq x y z
N MET A 1 23.96 -45.24 -19.09
CA MET A 1 22.73 -44.49 -19.41
C MET A 1 21.95 -44.06 -18.16
N LEU A 2 21.87 -44.86 -17.09
CA LEU A 2 21.11 -44.51 -15.87
C LEU A 2 21.63 -43.28 -15.09
N LYS A 3 22.94 -42.99 -15.13
CA LYS A 3 23.55 -41.85 -14.41
C LYS A 3 23.17 -40.47 -14.97
N TYR A 4 22.90 -40.36 -16.27
CA TYR A 4 22.47 -39.11 -16.89
C TYR A 4 21.01 -38.77 -16.59
N LEU A 5 20.17 -39.80 -16.38
CA LEU A 5 18.76 -39.62 -16.03
C LEU A 5 18.58 -38.98 -14.65
N HIS A 6 19.41 -39.36 -13.67
CA HIS A 6 19.43 -38.73 -12.34
C HIS A 6 19.91 -37.28 -12.37
N PHE A 7 20.88 -36.96 -13.25
CA PHE A 7 21.39 -35.60 -13.40
C PHE A 7 20.34 -34.67 -14.04
N ILE A 8 19.57 -35.18 -15.01
CA ILE A 8 18.47 -34.44 -15.64
C ILE A 8 17.30 -34.25 -14.65
N LEU A 9 16.94 -35.28 -13.87
CA LEU A 9 15.89 -35.16 -12.84
C LEU A 9 16.26 -34.16 -11.74
N GLY A 10 17.53 -34.11 -11.33
CA GLY A 10 18.03 -33.15 -10.35
C GLY A 10 18.02 -31.70 -10.86
N PHE A 11 18.22 -31.50 -12.17
CA PHE A 11 18.18 -30.18 -12.80
C PHE A 11 16.74 -29.63 -12.92
N TYR A 12 15.75 -30.50 -13.15
CA TYR A 12 14.33 -30.12 -13.16
C TYR A 12 13.78 -29.76 -11.77
N LEU A 13 14.33 -30.34 -10.70
CA LEU A 13 13.95 -30.02 -9.32
C LEU A 13 14.51 -28.67 -8.83
N LEU A 14 15.55 -28.11 -9.48
CA LEU A 14 16.15 -26.83 -9.12
C LEU A 14 15.54 -25.62 -9.87
N ALA A 15 14.74 -25.85 -10.91
CA ALA A 15 14.24 -24.80 -11.81
C ALA A 15 12.86 -24.23 -11.46
N CYS A 16 12.18 -24.76 -10.45
CA CYS A 16 10.86 -24.30 -10.02
C CYS A 16 10.89 -23.68 -8.62
N ILE A 17 11.62 -22.57 -8.48
CA ILE A 17 11.21 -21.56 -7.51
C ILE A 17 10.54 -20.47 -8.36
N ALA A 18 9.29 -20.73 -8.75
CA ALA A 18 8.44 -19.65 -9.23
C ALA A 18 8.24 -18.73 -8.03
N GLU A 19 8.90 -17.58 -8.06
CA GLU A 19 8.63 -16.47 -7.18
C GLU A 19 7.15 -16.16 -7.33
N SER A 20 6.35 -16.58 -6.35
CA SER A 20 4.96 -16.17 -6.27
C SER A 20 5.02 -14.67 -6.08
N ASN A 21 4.76 -13.90 -7.14
CA ASN A 21 4.33 -12.53 -6.97
C ASN A 21 3.13 -12.62 -6.04
N ALA A 22 3.34 -12.32 -4.75
CA ALA A 22 2.27 -12.20 -3.80
C ALA A 22 1.36 -11.13 -4.41
N ASP A 23 0.17 -11.54 -4.82
CA ASP A 23 -0.80 -10.65 -5.43
C ASP A 23 -1.00 -9.50 -4.44
N CYS A 24 -0.74 -8.25 -4.86
CA CYS A 24 -0.83 -7.13 -3.93
C CYS A 24 -2.29 -6.92 -3.54
N GLU A 25 -2.68 -7.48 -2.40
CA GLU A 25 -4.01 -7.34 -1.84
C GLU A 25 -4.02 -6.25 -0.77
N ILE A 26 -4.70 -5.15 -1.05
CA ILE A 26 -4.87 -4.03 -0.14
C ILE A 26 -5.81 -4.46 0.99
N PRO A 27 -5.46 -4.29 2.29
CA PRO A 27 -6.30 -4.71 3.40
C PRO A 27 -7.69 -4.04 3.43
N ILE A 28 -8.70 -4.77 3.89
CA ILE A 28 -10.09 -4.27 4.00
C ILE A 28 -10.22 -2.98 4.82
N THR A 29 -9.34 -2.75 5.79
CA THR A 29 -9.31 -1.54 6.62
C THR A 29 -8.98 -0.27 5.84
N LEU A 30 -8.33 -0.39 4.68
CA LEU A 30 -8.03 0.73 3.79
C LEU A 30 -9.05 0.87 2.65
N ARG A 31 -9.82 -0.18 2.35
CA ARG A 31 -10.74 -0.20 1.22
C ARG A 31 -11.94 0.70 1.45
N GLY A 32 -12.54 1.17 0.37
CA GLY A 32 -13.75 1.97 0.35
C GLY A 32 -13.53 3.36 -0.25
N ARG A 33 -14.49 4.24 0.02
CA ARG A 33 -14.51 5.61 -0.50
C ARG A 33 -14.16 6.60 0.58
N TRP A 34 -13.20 7.45 0.27
CA TRP A 34 -12.56 8.35 1.21
C TRP A 34 -12.59 9.79 0.69
N PHE A 35 -13.14 10.70 1.48
CA PHE A 35 -13.13 12.13 1.22
C PHE A 35 -11.87 12.78 1.79
N SER A 36 -11.27 13.71 1.03
CA SER A 36 -10.19 14.58 1.51
C SER A 36 -10.29 15.99 0.93
N TRP A 37 -9.64 16.93 1.62
CA TRP A 37 -9.44 18.29 1.13
C TRP A 37 -7.98 18.50 0.71
N GLU A 38 -7.72 18.41 -0.60
CA GLU A 38 -6.38 18.54 -1.20
C GLU A 38 -6.32 19.78 -2.10
N LYS A 39 -6.58 20.96 -1.51
CA LYS A 39 -6.89 22.25 -2.18
C LYS A 39 -8.27 22.30 -2.85
N ARG A 40 -8.89 21.15 -3.03
CA ARG A 40 -10.26 20.94 -3.50
C ARG A 40 -10.81 19.66 -2.87
N ASN A 41 -12.12 19.46 -2.98
CA ASN A 41 -12.75 18.19 -2.65
C ASN A 41 -12.19 17.08 -3.56
N VAL A 42 -11.67 16.02 -2.95
CA VAL A 42 -11.20 14.81 -3.63
C VAL A 42 -11.90 13.61 -3.01
N ILE A 43 -12.41 12.72 -3.87
CA ILE A 43 -12.87 11.39 -3.47
C ILE A 43 -11.83 10.39 -3.96
N THR A 44 -11.29 9.64 -3.02
CA THR A 44 -10.36 8.55 -3.26
C THR A 44 -11.09 7.23 -3.05
N GLU A 45 -11.13 6.40 -4.08
CA GLU A 45 -11.63 5.03 -3.99
C GLU A 45 -10.45 4.06 -3.91
N ILE A 46 -10.48 3.17 -2.94
CA ILE A 46 -9.46 2.16 -2.70
C ILE A 46 -10.15 0.80 -2.76
N ASP A 47 -9.75 -0.03 -3.72
CA ASP A 47 -10.28 -1.36 -3.94
C ASP A 47 -9.31 -2.44 -3.40
N ALA A 48 -9.56 -3.70 -3.72
CA ALA A 48 -8.69 -4.80 -3.34
C ALA A 48 -7.27 -4.70 -3.92
N ASN A 49 -7.10 -4.02 -5.06
CA ASN A 49 -5.82 -3.96 -5.78
C ASN A 49 -5.57 -2.61 -6.48
N SER A 50 -6.32 -1.55 -6.17
CA SER A 50 -6.17 -0.27 -6.86
C SER A 50 -6.55 0.92 -5.98
N MET A 51 -6.07 2.10 -6.39
CA MET A 51 -6.45 3.38 -5.82
C MET A 51 -6.74 4.36 -6.96
N SER A 52 -7.88 5.03 -6.89
CA SER A 52 -8.28 6.04 -7.86
C SER A 52 -7.16 7.07 -8.06
N LEU A 53 -6.93 7.49 -9.32
CA LEU A 53 -5.88 8.43 -9.73
C LEU A 53 -4.43 7.93 -9.62
N ARG A 54 -4.17 6.77 -9.00
CA ARG A 54 -2.81 6.21 -8.82
C ARG A 54 -2.58 4.90 -9.56
N GLY A 55 -3.65 4.14 -9.83
CA GLY A 55 -3.60 2.89 -10.59
C GLY A 55 -3.61 1.66 -9.70
N TYR A 56 -2.94 0.61 -10.14
CA TYR A 56 -2.97 -0.70 -9.49
C TYR A 56 -1.86 -0.85 -8.46
N CYS A 57 -2.10 -1.64 -7.42
CA CYS A 57 -1.07 -1.98 -6.47
C CYS A 57 -0.01 -2.86 -7.14
N VAL A 58 1.25 -2.49 -6.94
CA VAL A 58 2.43 -3.20 -7.41
C VAL A 58 3.09 -3.96 -6.26
N ASP A 59 3.18 -3.31 -5.10
CA ASP A 59 3.80 -3.88 -3.92
C ASP A 59 3.22 -3.23 -2.65
N ILE A 60 3.22 -3.98 -1.55
CA ILE A 60 2.68 -3.56 -0.26
C ILE A 60 3.58 -4.03 0.87
N LYS A 61 3.92 -3.09 1.75
CA LYS A 61 4.58 -3.35 3.02
C LYS A 61 3.63 -3.04 4.17
N ASP A 62 3.41 -4.04 5.00
CA ASP A 62 2.62 -3.95 6.22
C ASP A 62 3.53 -3.72 7.43
N ASP A 63 3.40 -2.55 8.05
CA ASP A 63 4.07 -2.20 9.31
C ASP A 63 3.08 -2.34 10.48
N TYR A 64 2.92 -3.58 10.97
CA TYR A 64 2.12 -3.97 12.15
C TYR A 64 0.62 -3.70 12.06
N HIS A 65 0.03 -3.83 10.87
CA HIS A 65 -1.40 -3.61 10.58
C HIS A 65 -1.92 -2.21 10.93
N GLN A 66 -1.04 -1.26 11.24
CA GLN A 66 -1.36 0.12 11.58
C GLN A 66 -0.94 1.08 10.46
N ASN A 67 0.21 0.80 9.84
CA ASN A 67 0.69 1.57 8.71
C ASN A 67 0.95 0.66 7.52
N TYR A 68 0.57 1.11 6.34
CA TYR A 68 0.78 0.38 5.10
C TYR A 68 1.50 1.28 4.11
N THR A 69 2.60 0.80 3.58
CA THR A 69 3.33 1.50 2.52
C THR A 69 3.07 0.76 1.22
N ILE A 70 2.43 1.43 0.27
CA ILE A 70 1.94 0.83 -0.97
C ILE A 70 2.54 1.54 -2.17
N ILE A 71 3.02 0.77 -3.15
CA ILE A 71 3.38 1.29 -4.46
C ILE A 71 2.19 1.09 -5.40
N PHE A 72 1.71 2.19 -5.97
CA PHE A 72 0.73 2.17 -7.04
C PHE A 72 1.39 2.48 -8.38
N GLY A 73 0.99 1.77 -9.43
CA GLY A 73 1.52 1.91 -10.79
C GLY A 73 0.45 2.23 -11.83
N GLN A 74 0.75 3.20 -12.70
CA GLN A 74 -0.04 3.52 -13.90
C GLN A 74 0.87 4.04 -15.02
N ASN A 75 0.87 3.42 -16.20
CA ASN A 75 1.61 3.91 -17.38
C ASN A 75 3.10 4.27 -17.12
N ARG A 76 3.86 3.38 -16.46
CA ARG A 76 5.28 3.57 -16.05
C ARG A 76 5.53 4.61 -14.95
N CYS A 77 4.48 5.22 -14.44
CA CYS A 77 4.52 6.09 -13.27
C CYS A 77 4.24 5.27 -12.00
N TYR A 78 5.16 5.33 -11.04
CA TYR A 78 5.03 4.66 -9.74
C TYR A 78 4.91 5.70 -8.63
N THR A 79 3.84 5.59 -7.85
CA THR A 79 3.59 6.46 -6.69
C THR A 79 3.73 5.63 -5.43
N CYS A 80 4.57 6.10 -4.50
CA CYS A 80 4.53 5.59 -3.14
C CYS A 80 3.47 6.32 -2.31
N VAL A 81 2.61 5.57 -1.63
CA VAL A 81 1.65 6.08 -0.66
C VAL A 81 1.79 5.33 0.65
N LYS A 82 2.02 6.05 1.75
CA LYS A 82 2.01 5.51 3.10
C LYS A 82 0.70 5.89 3.78
N PHE A 83 -0.10 4.90 4.14
CA PHE A 83 -1.31 5.06 4.93
C PHE A 83 -1.02 4.83 6.41
N LEU A 84 -1.65 5.65 7.27
CA LEU A 84 -1.66 5.49 8.71
C LEU A 84 -3.12 5.36 9.15
N ILE A 85 -3.48 4.21 9.71
CA ILE A 85 -4.82 3.96 10.22
C ILE A 85 -4.97 4.70 11.55
N ARG A 86 -5.86 5.69 11.61
CA ARG A 86 -6.19 6.39 12.87
C ARG A 86 -7.38 5.77 13.55
N THR A 87 -8.44 5.52 12.78
CA THR A 87 -9.66 4.84 13.21
C THR A 87 -10.28 4.12 12.02
N VAL A 88 -11.39 3.41 12.24
CA VAL A 88 -12.18 2.80 11.15
C VAL A 88 -12.76 3.81 10.16
N ASN A 89 -12.86 5.10 10.53
CA ASN A 89 -13.45 6.15 9.69
C ASN A 89 -12.45 7.23 9.27
N VAL A 90 -11.19 7.13 9.71
CA VAL A 90 -10.17 8.15 9.48
C VAL A 90 -8.84 7.48 9.16
N LEU A 91 -8.29 7.80 8.00
CA LEU A 91 -6.93 7.45 7.61
C LEU A 91 -6.14 8.74 7.42
N ASP A 92 -4.84 8.68 7.64
CA ASP A 92 -3.93 9.66 7.07
C ASP A 92 -3.17 9.01 5.93
N LYS A 93 -2.81 9.80 4.92
CA LYS A 93 -1.87 9.41 3.87
C LYS A 93 -0.73 10.40 3.74
N ILE A 94 0.43 9.87 3.40
CA ILE A 94 1.59 10.60 2.91
C ILE A 94 1.91 10.02 1.55
N GLU A 95 1.95 10.85 0.52
CA GLU A 95 2.19 10.41 -0.86
C GLU A 95 3.40 11.14 -1.46
N LYS A 96 4.19 10.43 -2.27
CA LYS A 96 5.22 11.08 -3.08
C LYS A 96 4.69 11.42 -4.46
N THR A 97 5.36 12.34 -5.13
CA THR A 97 5.17 12.56 -6.56
C THR A 97 5.52 11.30 -7.34
N CYS A 98 4.83 11.11 -8.45
CA CYS A 98 5.11 10.09 -9.45
C CYS A 98 6.60 9.97 -9.80
N MET A 99 7.14 8.76 -9.75
CA MET A 99 8.48 8.43 -10.22
C MET A 99 8.38 7.57 -11.48
N ASN A 100 9.04 8.01 -12.55
CA ASN A 100 9.18 7.20 -13.76
C ASN A 100 10.38 6.26 -13.60
N ILE A 101 10.14 4.97 -13.78
CA ILE A 101 11.17 3.93 -13.68
C ILE A 101 11.41 3.36 -15.08
N ALA A 102 12.68 3.16 -15.43
CA ALA A 102 13.03 2.67 -16.76
C ALA A 102 12.62 1.19 -16.92
N GLU A 103 12.38 0.78 -18.15
CA GLU A 103 11.99 -0.59 -18.45
C GLU A 103 13.13 -1.55 -18.11
N GLY A 104 12.83 -2.57 -17.30
CA GLY A 104 13.82 -3.53 -16.79
C GLY A 104 14.48 -3.15 -15.47
N GLU A 105 14.19 -1.98 -14.90
CA GLU A 105 14.57 -1.67 -13.51
C GLU A 105 13.56 -2.25 -12.51
N GLU A 106 14.07 -2.62 -11.33
CA GLU A 106 13.25 -3.15 -10.24
C GLU A 106 12.41 -2.06 -9.57
N VAL A 107 11.14 -2.38 -9.33
CA VAL A 107 10.19 -1.55 -8.58
C VAL A 107 10.05 -2.16 -7.18
N SER A 108 10.69 -1.55 -6.18
CA SER A 108 10.65 -2.01 -4.79
C SER A 108 10.35 -0.86 -3.81
N ILE A 109 9.80 -1.22 -2.65
CA ILE A 109 9.49 -0.28 -1.55
C ILE A 109 10.73 0.54 -1.17
N GLU A 110 11.90 -0.08 -1.06
CA GLU A 110 13.15 0.56 -0.64
C GLU A 110 13.59 1.66 -1.62
N ARG A 111 13.28 1.52 -2.91
CA ARG A 111 13.62 2.49 -3.94
C ARG A 111 12.56 3.57 -4.07
N VAL A 112 11.30 3.18 -4.28
CA VAL A 112 10.21 4.12 -4.61
C VAL A 112 9.76 4.90 -3.37
N CYS A 113 9.71 4.24 -2.21
CA CYS A 113 9.24 4.81 -0.95
C CYS A 113 10.35 5.39 -0.07
N LYS A 114 11.59 5.44 -0.55
CA LYS A 114 12.71 6.02 0.19
C LYS A 114 12.37 7.42 0.68
N ASN A 115 12.51 7.67 1.98
CA ASN A 115 12.26 8.98 2.61
C ASN A 115 10.86 9.56 2.32
N VAL A 116 9.81 8.72 2.24
CA VAL A 116 8.42 9.19 2.03
C VAL A 116 7.97 10.22 3.08
N GLU A 117 8.51 10.15 4.30
CA GLU A 117 8.11 11.00 5.42
C GLU A 117 8.79 12.38 5.47
N GLN A 118 9.95 12.56 4.84
CA GLN A 118 10.81 13.72 5.13
C GLN A 118 10.35 15.04 4.49
N ASP A 119 9.50 15.02 3.46
CA ASP A 119 9.22 16.22 2.65
C ASP A 119 7.76 16.33 2.15
N GLN A 120 6.80 15.62 2.75
CA GLN A 120 5.44 15.50 2.20
C GLN A 120 4.35 15.94 3.19
N SER A 121 3.29 16.55 2.65
CA SER A 121 2.14 16.97 3.44
C SER A 121 1.25 15.78 3.79
N LEU A 122 1.02 15.58 5.08
CA LEU A 122 0.06 14.62 5.57
C LEU A 122 -1.37 15.05 5.17
N THR A 123 -2.09 14.15 4.51
CA THR A 123 -3.46 14.35 4.07
C THR A 123 -4.39 13.42 4.82
N THR A 124 -5.38 13.98 5.52
CA THR A 124 -6.38 13.18 6.22
C THR A 124 -7.54 12.82 5.28
N LEU A 125 -7.95 11.56 5.36
CA LEU A 125 -9.00 10.91 4.60
C LEU A 125 -10.14 10.52 5.56
N PHE A 126 -11.37 10.88 5.21
CA PHE A 126 -12.58 10.56 5.98
C PHE A 126 -13.46 9.59 5.21
N ALA A 127 -13.92 8.52 5.85
CA ALA A 127 -14.81 7.56 5.19
C ALA A 127 -16.11 8.26 4.74
N GLU A 128 -16.46 8.14 3.46
CA GLU A 128 -17.69 8.73 2.91
C GLU A 128 -18.94 8.04 3.50
N ASN A 129 -18.84 6.72 3.69
CA ASN A 129 -19.82 5.89 4.37
C ASN A 129 -19.28 5.51 5.75
N TYR A 130 -19.44 6.39 6.73
CA TYR A 130 -18.92 6.16 8.08
C TYR A 130 -19.62 4.99 8.78
N THR A 131 -18.84 4.20 9.53
CA THR A 131 -19.38 3.20 10.46
C THR A 131 -19.57 3.86 11.82
N PRO A 132 -20.79 3.86 12.41
CA PRO A 132 -21.01 4.41 13.74
C PRO A 132 -20.12 3.73 14.79
N VAL A 133 -19.38 4.53 15.55
CA VAL A 133 -18.56 4.05 16.67
C VAL A 133 -19.09 4.62 17.97
N ASN A 134 -19.03 3.83 19.06
CA ASN A 134 -19.50 4.30 20.36
C ASN A 134 -18.45 5.24 20.96
N CYS A 135 -18.82 6.51 21.14
CA CYS A 135 -17.92 7.54 21.69
C CYS A 135 -17.38 7.16 23.08
N ARG A 136 -18.17 6.45 23.91
CA ARG A 136 -17.75 6.06 25.25
C ARG A 136 -16.57 5.08 25.21
N SER A 137 -16.66 4.03 24.40
CA SER A 137 -15.55 3.07 24.25
C SER A 137 -14.39 3.60 23.40
N SER A 138 -14.61 4.68 22.63
CA SER A 138 -13.59 5.27 21.74
C SER A 138 -12.75 6.38 22.42
N ILE A 139 -13.25 6.95 23.53
CA ILE A 139 -12.63 8.07 24.28
C ILE A 139 -12.31 7.64 25.73
N GLU A 140 -12.41 6.35 26.06
CA GLU A 140 -12.03 5.84 27.38
C GLU A 140 -10.50 5.80 27.52
N GLY A 141 -9.94 6.75 28.30
CA GLY A 141 -8.52 6.86 28.59
C GLY A 141 -8.15 8.16 29.32
N MET A 142 -6.96 8.22 29.92
CA MET A 142 -6.38 9.46 30.43
C MET A 142 -5.65 10.18 29.30
N TYR A 143 -6.16 11.34 28.87
CA TYR A 143 -5.48 12.20 27.92
C TYR A 143 -4.76 13.31 28.69
N ASN A 144 -3.43 13.29 28.64
CA ASN A 144 -2.62 14.42 29.10
C ASN A 144 -2.35 15.32 27.91
N PHE A 145 -2.99 16.48 27.90
CA PHE A 145 -2.64 17.56 26.98
C PHE A 145 -1.58 18.40 27.69
N ALA A 146 -0.35 18.31 27.18
CA ALA A 146 0.79 19.08 27.67
C ALA A 146 0.70 20.56 27.24
#